data_AF-A0A9P0GCP3-F1
#
_entry.id   AF-A0A9P0GCP3-F1
#
_cell.length_a   1.000
_cell.length_b   1.000
_cell.length_c   1.000
_cell.angle_alpha   90.00
_cell.angle_beta   90.00
_cell.angle_gamma   90.00
#
_symmetry.space_group_name_H-M   'P 1'
#
loop_
_entity.id
_entity.type
_entity.pdbx_description
1 polymer ?
#
loop_
_entity_poly.entity_id
_entity_poly.type
_entity_poly.pdbx_seq_one_letter_code
_entity_poly.pdbx_strand_id
1 'polypeptide(L)'
;MLTVNRQEHFEKLKYIFVDGYFAIFNKNFERKTIKKFILRNLQYHLLCFLSATCVSAVGYIYCKLFKKEKHIKTYLLLSFRPLYEQTYPFKIIKFNSMRFLFIVWWIMCYILIISYKTYLIEFRLKDPKIEYSLEDLVDEGFKFECYLDDYFYIKEECERVPSIFCKKLIPKSSYYIDTCEAFERMFDNRIAVIGEMHTIRYMVHFCTFTRFRQSEIKFSSNRVFGLQIHFWPLLKNSFLVEKFSEKVDLIEQAGLYIHWLRMELHIKTLGKDEKIPKEYTLALKDVFISFCLLSAGYMLSIIWFLGEIFKKK
;
A
#
# COMPACT_ATOMS: atom_id res chain seq x y z
N MET A 1 30.29 -4.05 -10.47
CA MET A 1 31.30 -3.82 -11.54
C MET A 1 32.60 -3.42 -10.85
N LEU A 2 33.75 -4.01 -11.20
CA LEU A 2 35.03 -3.42 -10.75
C LEU A 2 35.15 -2.04 -11.35
N THR A 3 35.25 -1.00 -10.53
CA THR A 3 35.65 0.35 -10.97
C THR A 3 36.91 0.23 -11.83
N VAL A 4 37.02 1.03 -12.88
CA VAL A 4 38.09 0.92 -13.89
C VAL A 4 39.47 0.82 -13.21
N ASN A 5 39.69 1.58 -12.14
CA ASN A 5 40.89 1.56 -11.30
C ASN A 5 41.25 0.19 -10.71
N ARG A 6 40.28 -0.62 -10.25
CA ARG A 6 40.60 -1.92 -9.64
C ARG A 6 40.92 -3.00 -10.69
N GLN A 7 40.49 -2.83 -11.94
CA GLN A 7 40.84 -3.77 -13.03
C GLN A 7 42.30 -3.65 -13.46
N GLU A 8 42.94 -2.51 -13.16
CA GLU A 8 44.35 -2.29 -13.48
C GLU A 8 45.27 -3.13 -12.58
N HIS A 9 44.85 -3.36 -11.33
CA HIS A 9 45.64 -4.01 -10.29
C HIS A 9 45.26 -5.48 -10.01
N PHE A 10 44.03 -5.88 -10.32
CA PHE A 10 43.51 -7.20 -9.98
C PHE A 10 43.03 -7.99 -11.20
N GLU A 11 43.33 -9.28 -11.18
CA GLU A 11 42.77 -10.24 -12.12
C GLU A 11 41.35 -10.60 -11.70
N LYS A 12 40.43 -10.56 -12.67
CA LYS A 12 39.05 -10.97 -12.45
C LYS A 12 38.99 -12.49 -12.44
N LEU A 13 38.66 -13.06 -11.29
CA LEU A 13 38.19 -14.43 -11.19
C LEU A 13 36.73 -14.56 -11.65
N LYS A 14 36.27 -15.80 -11.77
CA LYS A 14 34.85 -16.12 -11.89
C LYS A 14 34.06 -15.47 -10.75
N TYR A 15 32.87 -15.00 -11.08
CA TYR A 15 31.99 -14.33 -10.13
C TYR A 15 31.27 -15.35 -9.24
N ILE A 16 30.97 -14.95 -8.02
CA ILE A 16 30.29 -15.78 -7.01
C ILE A 16 28.78 -15.51 -7.06
N PHE A 17 28.40 -14.24 -7.10
CA PHE A 17 27.02 -13.83 -7.30
C PHE A 17 26.93 -12.43 -7.89
N VAL A 18 25.75 -12.13 -8.43
CA VAL A 18 25.40 -10.83 -8.99
C VAL A 18 24.42 -10.18 -8.04
N ASP A 19 24.65 -8.90 -7.74
CA ASP A 19 23.78 -8.09 -6.89
C ASP A 19 23.53 -6.73 -7.55
N GLY A 20 22.81 -5.85 -6.86
CA GLY A 20 22.92 -4.43 -7.06
C GLY A 20 22.07 -3.67 -6.07
N TYR A 21 21.85 -2.40 -6.35
CA TYR A 21 21.28 -1.48 -5.39
C TYR A 21 19.76 -1.48 -5.39
N PHE A 22 19.23 -1.48 -4.16
CA PHE A 22 17.81 -1.38 -3.86
C PHE A 22 17.58 -0.31 -2.81
N ALA A 23 16.34 0.17 -2.75
CA ALA A 23 15.89 1.03 -1.68
C ALA A 23 15.02 0.22 -0.71
N ILE A 24 15.19 0.49 0.57
CA ILE A 24 14.28 0.10 1.62
C ILE A 24 13.62 1.35 2.21
N PHE A 25 12.33 1.27 2.48
CA PHE A 25 11.56 2.43 2.96
C PHE A 25 10.37 1.99 3.83
N ASN A 26 9.81 2.94 4.58
CA ASN A 26 8.61 2.69 5.37
C ASN A 26 7.34 2.76 4.50
N LYS A 27 6.60 1.65 4.41
CA LYS A 27 5.35 1.53 3.66
C LYS A 27 4.24 2.48 4.14
N ASN A 28 4.33 2.99 5.37
CA ASN A 28 3.32 3.93 5.89
C ASN A 28 3.24 5.23 5.08
N PHE A 29 4.33 5.63 4.42
CA PHE A 29 4.34 6.78 3.52
C PHE A 29 3.59 6.52 2.20
N GLU A 30 3.24 5.27 1.88
CA GLU A 30 2.41 4.90 0.72
C GLU A 30 0.91 5.20 0.96
N ARG A 31 0.47 5.41 2.21
CA ARG A 31 -0.96 5.50 2.59
C ARG A 31 -1.76 6.64 1.96
N LYS A 32 -1.17 7.46 1.08
CA LYS A 32 -1.90 8.47 0.28
C LYS A 32 -2.99 7.84 -0.60
N THR A 33 -2.85 6.58 -1.02
CA THR A 33 -3.88 5.84 -1.79
C THR A 33 -5.14 5.55 -0.97
N ILE A 34 -5.03 5.31 0.34
CA ILE A 34 -6.17 5.03 1.23
C ILE A 34 -7.10 6.26 1.34
N LYS A 35 -6.54 7.49 1.30
CA LYS A 35 -7.35 8.72 1.29
C LYS A 35 -8.22 8.82 0.04
N LYS A 36 -7.73 8.40 -1.14
CA LYS A 36 -8.51 8.38 -2.38
C LYS A 36 -9.70 7.41 -2.30
N PHE A 37 -9.55 6.27 -1.61
CA PHE A 37 -10.64 5.31 -1.38
C PHE A 37 -11.76 5.89 -0.51
N ILE A 38 -11.41 6.53 0.61
CA ILE A 38 -12.40 7.18 1.50
C ILE A 38 -13.22 8.24 0.74
N LEU A 39 -12.53 9.06 -0.06
CA LEU A 39 -13.17 10.10 -0.89
C LEU A 39 -14.08 9.51 -1.99
N ARG A 40 -13.72 8.38 -2.59
CA ARG A 40 -14.52 7.74 -3.65
C ARG A 40 -15.72 6.99 -3.08
N ASN A 41 -15.61 6.40 -1.89
CA ASN A 41 -16.75 5.85 -1.15
C ASN A 41 -17.74 6.94 -0.74
N LEU A 42 -17.25 8.12 -0.35
CA LEU A 42 -18.10 9.26 -0.04
C LEU A 42 -18.97 9.67 -1.25
N GLN A 43 -18.42 9.64 -2.47
CA GLN A 43 -19.19 9.92 -3.69
C GLN A 43 -20.33 8.92 -3.92
N TYR A 44 -20.10 7.62 -3.68
CA TYR A 44 -21.14 6.59 -3.73
C TYR A 44 -22.23 6.81 -2.68
N HIS A 45 -21.85 7.12 -1.44
CA HIS A 45 -22.82 7.42 -0.37
C HIS A 45 -23.64 8.68 -0.68
N LEU A 46 -23.02 9.72 -1.24
CA LEU A 46 -23.71 10.94 -1.68
C LEU A 46 -24.71 10.66 -2.81
N LEU A 47 -24.36 9.82 -3.79
CA LEU A 47 -25.25 9.43 -4.87
C LEU A 47 -26.49 8.67 -4.35
N CYS A 48 -26.29 7.73 -3.43
CA CYS A 48 -27.39 6.99 -2.78
C CYS A 48 -28.29 7.93 -1.97
N PHE A 49 -27.71 8.90 -1.25
CA PHE A 49 -28.49 9.86 -0.47
C PHE A 49 -29.31 10.80 -1.37
N LEU A 50 -28.69 11.36 -2.41
CA LEU A 50 -29.37 12.24 -3.38
C LEU A 50 -30.52 11.52 -4.08
N SER A 51 -30.31 10.28 -4.53
CA SER A 51 -31.37 9.49 -5.18
C SER A 51 -32.53 9.17 -4.23
N ALA A 52 -32.28 8.83 -2.96
CA ALA A 52 -33.33 8.66 -1.96
C ALA A 52 -34.09 9.97 -1.65
N THR A 53 -33.40 11.11 -1.60
CA THR A 53 -34.06 12.41 -1.42
C THR A 53 -34.94 12.77 -2.61
N CYS A 54 -34.53 12.47 -3.84
CA CYS A 54 -35.36 12.68 -5.04
C CYS A 54 -36.63 11.83 -5.01
N VAL A 55 -36.53 10.54 -4.66
CA VAL A 55 -37.70 9.66 -4.53
C VAL A 55 -38.62 10.12 -3.40
N SER A 56 -38.05 10.58 -2.29
CA SER A 56 -38.81 11.17 -1.18
C SER A 56 -39.54 12.45 -1.60
N ALA A 57 -38.88 13.31 -2.40
CA ALA A 57 -39.46 14.54 -2.92
C ALA A 57 -40.61 14.26 -3.90
N VAL A 58 -40.45 13.28 -4.80
CA VAL A 58 -41.53 12.81 -5.69
C VAL A 58 -42.70 12.25 -4.87
N GLY A 59 -42.41 11.45 -3.84
CA GLY A 59 -43.43 10.95 -2.92
C GLY A 59 -44.15 12.07 -2.16
N TYR A 60 -43.44 13.11 -1.74
CA TYR A 60 -44.00 14.29 -1.07
C TYR A 60 -44.89 15.11 -2.00
N ILE A 61 -44.44 15.42 -3.22
CA ILE A 61 -45.23 16.13 -4.23
C ILE A 61 -46.52 15.35 -4.52
N TYR A 62 -46.42 14.03 -4.66
CA TYR A 62 -47.58 13.16 -4.86
C TYR A 62 -48.55 13.24 -3.66
N CYS A 63 -48.06 13.17 -2.42
CA CYS A 63 -48.92 13.30 -1.23
C CYS A 63 -49.63 14.65 -1.14
N LYS A 64 -48.94 15.73 -1.55
CA LYS A 64 -49.49 17.10 -1.56
C LYS A 64 -50.58 17.25 -2.63
N LEU A 65 -50.36 16.72 -3.83
CA LEU A 65 -51.35 16.74 -4.93
C LEU A 65 -52.64 15.99 -4.58
N PHE A 66 -52.55 14.88 -3.84
CA PHE A 66 -53.70 14.06 -3.44
C PHE A 66 -54.24 14.36 -2.03
N LYS A 67 -53.86 15.50 -1.41
CA LYS A 67 -54.31 15.95 -0.07
C LYS A 67 -54.22 14.89 1.03
N LYS A 68 -53.13 14.10 1.06
CA LYS A 68 -52.89 13.01 2.03
C LYS A 68 -51.65 13.26 2.89
N GLU A 69 -51.62 14.39 3.59
CA GLU A 69 -50.45 14.84 4.39
C GLU A 69 -50.09 13.88 5.54
N LYS A 70 -51.06 13.14 6.09
CA LYS A 70 -50.85 12.19 7.20
C LYS A 70 -49.86 11.04 6.90
N HIS A 71 -49.50 10.81 5.64
CA HIS A 71 -48.62 9.70 5.24
C HIS A 71 -47.21 10.13 4.81
N ILE A 72 -46.87 11.42 4.82
CA ILE A 72 -45.57 11.93 4.33
C ILE A 72 -44.39 11.26 5.04
N LYS A 73 -44.46 11.10 6.37
CA LYS A 73 -43.43 10.43 7.17
C LYS A 73 -43.21 8.97 6.75
N THR A 74 -44.29 8.27 6.40
CA THR A 74 -44.25 6.88 5.91
C THR A 74 -43.56 6.79 4.55
N TYR A 75 -43.84 7.72 3.64
CA TYR A 75 -43.20 7.76 2.31
C TYR A 75 -41.71 8.11 2.38
N LEU A 76 -41.33 9.05 3.25
CA LEU A 76 -39.92 9.35 3.55
C LEU A 76 -39.18 8.10 4.05
N LEU A 77 -39.76 7.39 5.03
CA LEU A 77 -39.16 6.16 5.54
C LEU A 77 -39.08 5.05 4.48
N LEU A 78 -40.08 4.94 3.59
CA LEU A 78 -40.09 3.98 2.50
C LEU A 78 -38.99 4.22 1.46
N SER A 79 -38.58 5.47 1.24
CA SER A 79 -37.51 5.80 0.30
C SER A 79 -36.12 5.44 0.82
N PHE A 80 -35.87 5.62 2.13
CA PHE A 80 -34.54 5.38 2.70
C PHE A 80 -34.30 3.93 3.14
N ARG A 81 -35.32 3.20 3.59
CA ARG A 81 -35.17 1.81 4.09
C ARG A 81 -34.53 0.82 3.11
N PRO A 82 -34.87 0.82 1.81
CA PRO A 82 -34.25 -0.07 0.83
C PRO A 82 -32.72 0.07 0.73
N LEU A 83 -32.18 1.26 0.99
CA LEU A 83 -30.72 1.51 1.00
C LEU A 83 -30.00 0.76 2.12
N TYR A 84 -30.72 0.39 3.19
CA TYR A 84 -30.19 -0.31 4.35
C TYR A 84 -30.64 -1.77 4.39
N GLU A 85 -31.04 -2.34 3.25
CA GLU A 85 -31.53 -3.73 3.12
C GLU A 85 -32.74 -4.05 4.02
N GLN A 86 -33.50 -3.03 4.45
CA GLN A 86 -34.70 -3.20 5.26
C GLN A 86 -35.94 -3.34 4.37
N THR A 87 -36.72 -4.39 4.59
CA THR A 87 -37.99 -4.61 3.89
C THR A 87 -39.15 -3.94 4.62
N TYR A 88 -40.21 -3.61 3.87
CA TYR A 88 -41.44 -3.06 4.43
C TYR A 88 -42.67 -3.57 3.66
N PRO A 89 -43.81 -3.83 4.32
CA PRO A 89 -44.99 -4.30 3.63
C PRO A 89 -45.57 -3.23 2.69
N PHE A 90 -45.53 -3.49 1.38
CA PHE A 90 -46.10 -2.65 0.31
C PHE A 90 -47.62 -2.42 0.42
N LYS A 91 -48.32 -3.19 1.26
CA LYS A 91 -49.77 -3.06 1.51
C LYS A 91 -50.17 -1.66 1.99
N ILE A 92 -49.23 -0.88 2.51
CA ILE A 92 -49.44 0.48 3.03
C ILE A 92 -49.58 1.53 1.91
N ILE A 93 -49.08 1.24 0.70
CA ILE A 93 -49.22 2.11 -0.47
C ILE A 93 -50.53 1.75 -1.17
N LYS A 94 -51.49 2.67 -1.22
CA LYS A 94 -52.82 2.40 -1.81
C LYS A 94 -52.85 2.53 -3.35
N PHE A 95 -51.93 3.28 -3.95
CA PHE A 95 -51.96 3.59 -5.38
C PHE A 95 -50.99 2.72 -6.19
N ASN A 96 -51.46 2.18 -7.32
CA ASN A 96 -50.66 1.28 -8.17
C ASN A 96 -49.45 1.99 -8.82
N SER A 97 -49.58 3.26 -9.21
CA SER A 97 -48.46 4.04 -9.79
C SER A 97 -47.32 4.25 -8.79
N MET A 98 -47.65 4.58 -7.54
CA MET A 98 -46.67 4.72 -6.47
C MET A 98 -46.05 3.36 -6.10
N ARG A 99 -46.83 2.27 -6.09
CA ARG A 99 -46.29 0.92 -5.89
C ARG A 99 -45.24 0.60 -6.95
N PHE A 100 -45.54 0.87 -8.22
CA PHE A 100 -44.59 0.64 -9.31
C PHE A 100 -43.31 1.46 -9.13
N LEU A 101 -43.42 2.76 -8.81
CA LEU A 101 -42.28 3.62 -8.55
C LEU A 101 -41.40 3.10 -7.40
N PHE A 102 -42.01 2.66 -6.29
CA PHE A 102 -41.25 2.09 -5.16
C PHE A 102 -40.65 0.72 -5.46
N ILE A 103 -41.28 -0.11 -6.30
CA ILE A 103 -40.71 -1.38 -6.77
C ILE A 103 -39.47 -1.11 -7.63
N VAL A 104 -39.57 -0.18 -8.60
CA VAL A 104 -38.43 0.22 -9.43
C VAL A 104 -37.31 0.80 -8.56
N TRP A 105 -37.65 1.68 -7.61
CA TRP A 105 -36.69 2.21 -6.65
C TRP A 105 -36.01 1.12 -5.81
N TRP A 106 -36.77 0.13 -5.35
CA TRP A 106 -36.26 -0.98 -4.57
C TRP A 106 -35.28 -1.84 -5.38
N ILE A 107 -35.60 -2.14 -6.64
CA ILE A 107 -34.70 -2.85 -7.56
C ILE A 107 -33.41 -2.03 -7.79
N MET A 108 -33.52 -0.72 -8.01
CA MET A 108 -32.35 0.14 -8.17
C MET A 108 -31.48 0.16 -6.92
N CYS A 109 -32.07 0.22 -5.73
CA CYS A 109 -31.32 0.12 -4.47
C CYS A 109 -30.58 -1.21 -4.36
N TYR A 110 -31.22 -2.31 -4.73
CA TYR A 110 -30.60 -3.63 -4.72
C TYR A 110 -29.37 -3.70 -5.65
N ILE A 111 -29.51 -3.18 -6.87
CA ILE A 111 -28.39 -3.08 -7.83
C ILE A 111 -27.25 -2.22 -7.28
N LEU A 112 -27.58 -1.07 -6.68
CA LEU A 112 -26.60 -0.16 -6.09
C LEU A 112 -25.84 -0.81 -4.93
N ILE A 113 -26.54 -1.51 -4.03
CA ILE A 113 -25.94 -2.19 -2.88
C ILE A 113 -25.04 -3.33 -3.33
N ILE A 114 -25.48 -4.15 -4.30
CA ILE A 114 -24.63 -5.20 -4.87
C ILE A 114 -23.40 -4.60 -5.52
N SER A 115 -23.56 -3.58 -6.37
CA SER A 115 -22.45 -2.92 -7.06
C SER A 115 -21.44 -2.36 -6.05
N TYR A 116 -21.92 -1.76 -4.97
CA TYR A 116 -21.08 -1.26 -3.88
C TYR A 116 -20.34 -2.39 -3.15
N LYS A 117 -21.03 -3.48 -2.79
CA LYS A 117 -20.41 -4.65 -2.15
C LYS A 117 -19.34 -5.28 -3.04
N THR A 118 -19.63 -5.45 -4.33
CA THR A 118 -18.67 -5.97 -5.32
C THR A 118 -17.47 -5.05 -5.47
N TYR A 119 -17.69 -3.73 -5.53
CA TYR A 119 -16.60 -2.75 -5.59
C TYR A 119 -15.70 -2.79 -4.35
N LEU A 120 -16.27 -2.90 -3.15
CA LEU A 120 -15.52 -3.05 -1.91
C LEU A 120 -14.68 -4.33 -1.89
N ILE A 121 -15.26 -5.45 -2.35
CA ILE A 121 -14.57 -6.74 -2.45
C ILE A 121 -13.43 -6.65 -3.47
N GLU A 122 -13.70 -6.15 -4.67
CA GLU A 122 -12.71 -5.98 -5.72
C GLU A 122 -11.55 -5.10 -5.26
N PHE A 123 -11.83 -3.98 -4.59
CA PHE A 123 -10.79 -3.11 -4.04
C PHE A 123 -9.91 -3.83 -3.02
N ARG A 124 -10.50 -4.65 -2.14
CA ARG A 124 -9.74 -5.43 -1.15
C ARG A 124 -8.89 -6.51 -1.79
N LEU A 125 -9.43 -7.19 -2.80
CA LEU A 125 -8.71 -8.23 -3.53
C LEU A 125 -7.61 -7.65 -4.43
N LYS A 126 -7.85 -6.47 -4.99
CA LYS A 126 -6.92 -5.77 -5.88
C LYS A 126 -6.04 -4.77 -5.15
N ASP A 127 -5.98 -4.73 -3.81
CA ASP A 127 -5.13 -3.78 -3.08
C ASP A 127 -3.73 -3.86 -3.69
N PRO A 128 -3.36 -2.88 -4.55
CA PRO A 128 -2.30 -3.12 -5.48
C PRO A 128 -1.06 -3.17 -4.61
N LYS A 129 -0.34 -4.28 -4.67
CA LYS A 129 1.06 -4.29 -4.28
C LYS A 129 1.74 -3.34 -5.27
N ILE A 130 1.65 -2.04 -5.02
CA ILE A 130 2.35 -1.03 -5.81
C ILE A 130 3.82 -1.29 -5.50
N GLU A 131 4.49 -1.94 -6.44
CA GLU A 131 5.91 -2.16 -6.36
C GLU A 131 6.58 -0.85 -6.80
N TYR A 132 7.02 -0.06 -5.83
CA TYR A 132 7.75 1.18 -6.12
C TYR A 132 9.14 0.83 -6.62
N SER A 133 9.50 1.27 -7.82
CA SER A 133 10.89 1.29 -8.25
C SER A 133 11.66 2.40 -7.53
N LEU A 134 13.00 2.38 -7.62
CA LEU A 134 13.82 3.46 -7.07
C LEU A 134 13.47 4.82 -7.70
N GLU A 135 13.16 4.82 -9.00
CA GLU A 135 12.72 6.00 -9.75
C GLU A 135 11.40 6.57 -9.19
N ASP A 136 10.42 5.71 -8.92
CA ASP A 136 9.13 6.12 -8.34
C ASP A 136 9.32 6.78 -6.97
N LEU A 137 10.24 6.27 -6.14
CA LEU A 137 10.56 6.88 -4.84
C LEU A 137 11.20 8.26 -4.99
N VAL A 138 12.03 8.47 -6.00
CA VAL A 138 12.66 9.77 -6.29
C VAL A 138 11.60 10.80 -6.69
N ASP A 139 10.67 10.39 -7.55
CA ASP A 139 9.58 11.24 -8.04
C ASP A 139 8.53 11.53 -6.95
N GLU A 140 8.27 10.57 -6.07
CA GLU A 140 7.44 10.77 -4.88
C GLU A 140 8.09 11.74 -3.87
N GLY A 141 9.39 12.02 -3.99
CA GLY A 141 10.09 13.00 -3.16
C GLY A 141 10.66 12.43 -1.86
N PHE A 142 11.05 11.16 -1.85
CA PHE A 142 11.87 10.62 -0.76
C PHE A 142 13.26 11.26 -0.74
N LYS A 143 13.82 11.38 0.45
CA LYS A 143 15.28 11.57 0.64
C LYS A 143 15.95 10.20 0.66
N PHE A 144 17.22 10.14 0.29
CA PHE A 144 17.95 8.89 0.20
C PHE A 144 19.16 8.89 1.12
N GLU A 145 19.38 7.77 1.80
CA GLU A 145 20.53 7.58 2.67
C GLU A 145 21.25 6.30 2.26
N CYS A 146 22.56 6.35 2.04
CA CYS A 146 23.36 5.15 1.73
C CYS A 146 24.62 5.11 2.59
N TYR A 147 25.27 3.94 2.63
CA TYR A 147 26.58 3.85 3.29
C TYR A 147 27.60 4.74 2.56
N LEU A 148 28.62 5.23 3.27
CA LEU A 148 29.58 6.19 2.73
C LEU A 148 30.21 5.72 1.40
N ASP A 149 30.65 4.47 1.34
CA ASP A 149 31.29 3.92 0.14
C ASP A 149 30.28 3.77 -1.02
N ASP A 150 29.05 3.34 -0.72
CA ASP A 150 27.96 3.22 -1.69
C ASP A 150 27.57 4.59 -2.26
N TYR A 151 27.59 5.64 -1.42
CA TYR A 151 27.32 7.01 -1.86
C TYR A 151 28.29 7.45 -2.96
N PHE A 152 29.59 7.25 -2.74
CA PHE A 152 30.60 7.62 -3.73
C PHE A 152 30.51 6.75 -4.98
N TYR A 153 30.25 5.44 -4.84
CA TYR A 153 30.03 4.56 -5.97
C TYR A 153 28.83 4.99 -6.83
N ILE A 154 27.67 5.22 -6.20
CA ILE A 154 26.44 5.65 -6.89
C ILE A 154 26.68 6.99 -7.59
N LYS A 155 27.38 7.91 -6.93
CA LYS A 155 27.73 9.21 -7.51
C LYS A 155 28.62 9.06 -8.74
N GLU A 156 29.68 8.26 -8.67
CA GLU A 156 30.59 8.00 -9.79
C GLU A 156 29.85 7.35 -10.97
N GLU A 157 29.02 6.34 -10.73
CA GLU A 157 28.22 5.71 -11.79
C GLU A 157 27.22 6.68 -12.43
N CYS A 158 26.59 7.54 -11.61
CA CYS A 158 25.69 8.57 -12.09
C CYS A 158 26.38 9.70 -12.88
N GLU A 159 27.65 9.99 -12.58
CA GLU A 159 28.48 10.90 -13.35
C GLU A 159 28.94 10.26 -14.68
N ARG A 160 29.23 8.97 -14.66
CA ARG A 160 29.62 8.19 -15.85
C ARG A 160 28.49 8.04 -16.86
N VAL A 161 27.26 7.78 -16.38
CA VAL A 161 26.06 7.65 -17.23
C VAL A 161 24.97 8.61 -16.73
N PRO A 162 25.04 9.90 -17.09
CA PRO A 162 24.16 10.92 -16.55
C PRO A 162 22.73 10.77 -17.08
N SER A 163 21.87 10.14 -16.28
CA SER A 163 20.44 10.01 -16.54
C SER A 163 19.62 11.10 -15.82
N ILE A 164 18.38 11.33 -16.28
CA ILE A 164 17.42 12.23 -15.61
C ILE A 164 17.19 11.77 -14.16
N PHE A 165 17.12 10.45 -13.97
CA PHE A 165 17.02 9.83 -12.66
C PHE A 165 18.21 10.19 -11.76
N CYS A 166 19.45 10.02 -12.24
CA CYS A 166 20.67 10.37 -11.49
C CYS A 166 20.72 11.86 -11.10
N LYS A 167 20.32 12.76 -12.00
CA LYS A 167 20.24 14.21 -11.71
C LYS A 167 19.26 14.54 -10.59
N LYS A 168 18.23 13.72 -10.39
CA LYS A 168 17.25 13.87 -9.29
C LYS A 168 17.66 13.13 -8.02
N LEU A 169 18.34 11.98 -8.16
CA LEU A 169 18.75 11.13 -7.04
C LEU A 169 19.85 11.80 -6.21
N ILE A 170 20.99 12.13 -6.84
CA ILE A 170 22.20 12.60 -6.14
C ILE A 170 21.95 13.82 -5.22
N PRO A 171 21.20 14.87 -5.63
CA PRO A 171 20.94 16.00 -4.75
C PRO A 171 20.09 15.67 -3.51
N LYS A 172 19.38 14.54 -3.54
CA LYS A 172 18.53 14.06 -2.44
C LYS A 172 19.21 12.95 -1.62
N SER A 173 20.40 12.53 -2.01
CA SER A 173 21.16 11.48 -1.34
C SER A 173 22.14 12.07 -0.33
N SER A 174 22.17 11.46 0.86
CA SER A 174 23.17 11.68 1.90
C SER A 174 23.77 10.34 2.32
N TYR A 175 24.87 10.38 3.07
CA TYR A 175 25.49 9.17 3.60
C TYR A 175 25.24 9.01 5.11
N TYR A 176 25.27 7.78 5.59
CA TYR A 176 25.29 7.44 7.01
C TYR A 176 26.55 6.63 7.38
N ILE A 177 26.82 6.56 8.69
CA ILE A 177 27.90 5.75 9.26
C ILE A 177 27.29 4.51 9.94
N ASP A 178 26.20 4.67 10.67
CA ASP A 178 25.48 3.56 11.32
C ASP A 178 24.21 3.18 10.55
N THR A 179 24.18 1.94 10.04
CA THR A 179 23.06 1.37 9.28
C THR A 179 21.78 1.27 10.10
N CYS A 180 21.88 0.92 11.38
CA CYS A 180 20.70 0.77 12.23
C CYS A 180 20.09 2.12 12.56
N GLU A 181 20.90 3.17 12.75
CA GLU A 181 20.40 4.53 12.92
C GLU A 181 19.69 5.05 11.65
N ALA A 182 20.24 4.77 10.46
CA ALA A 182 19.61 5.14 9.21
C ALA A 182 18.23 4.47 9.03
N PHE A 183 18.12 3.19 9.39
CA PHE A 183 16.84 2.48 9.40
C PHE A 183 15.86 3.02 10.45
N GLU A 184 16.32 3.43 11.63
CA GLU A 184 15.48 4.10 12.62
C GLU A 184 14.92 5.42 12.06
N ARG A 185 15.76 6.26 11.44
CA ARG A 185 15.32 7.51 10.79
C ARG A 185 14.34 7.28 9.65
N MET A 186 14.46 6.16 8.93
CA MET A 186 13.55 5.76 7.84
C MET A 186 12.11 5.53 8.33
N PHE A 187 11.90 5.12 9.59
CA PHE A 187 10.55 4.91 10.10
C PHE A 187 9.80 6.22 10.34
N ASP A 188 10.50 7.22 10.87
CA ASP A 188 9.89 8.48 11.30
C ASP A 188 9.92 9.55 10.20
N ASN A 189 10.88 9.46 9.28
CA ASN A 189 11.06 10.42 8.19
C ASN A 189 10.81 9.78 6.83
N ARG A 190 10.51 10.62 5.83
CA ARG A 190 10.36 10.18 4.43
C ARG A 190 11.72 9.94 3.76
N ILE A 191 12.48 9.02 4.34
CA ILE A 191 13.81 8.60 3.92
C ILE A 191 13.72 7.18 3.38
N ALA A 192 14.45 6.90 2.31
CA ALA A 192 14.67 5.56 1.79
C ALA A 192 16.16 5.23 1.89
N VAL A 193 16.50 4.09 2.49
CA VAL A 193 17.90 3.66 2.60
C VAL A 193 18.28 2.87 1.35
N ILE A 194 19.36 3.28 0.67
CA ILE A 194 19.89 2.61 -0.53
C ILE A 194 21.11 1.78 -0.14
N GLY A 195 21.22 0.60 -0.75
CA GLY A 195 22.33 -0.32 -0.55
C GLY A 195 22.12 -1.61 -1.32
N GLU A 196 23.12 -2.48 -1.29
CA GLU A 196 23.06 -3.79 -1.92
C GLU A 196 21.93 -4.65 -1.34
N MET A 197 21.27 -5.44 -2.19
CA MET A 197 20.09 -6.21 -1.81
C MET A 197 20.36 -7.14 -0.63
N HIS A 198 21.47 -7.87 -0.68
CA HIS A 198 21.81 -8.87 0.32
C HIS A 198 22.25 -8.22 1.61
N THR A 199 23.08 -7.19 1.51
CA THR A 199 23.57 -6.40 2.65
C THR A 199 22.42 -5.75 3.41
N ILE A 200 21.50 -5.05 2.73
CA ILE A 200 20.35 -4.44 3.38
C ILE A 200 19.44 -5.51 4.01
N ARG A 201 19.15 -6.61 3.30
CA ARG A 201 18.30 -7.68 3.84
C ARG A 201 18.87 -8.29 5.11
N TYR A 202 20.18 -8.51 5.14
CA TYR A 202 20.88 -8.98 6.32
C TYR A 202 20.81 -7.95 7.45
N MET A 203 21.08 -6.68 7.16
CA MET A 203 21.09 -5.60 8.14
C MET A 203 19.70 -5.35 8.76
N VAL A 204 18.62 -5.50 7.99
CA VAL A 204 17.24 -5.41 8.50
C VAL A 204 16.97 -6.44 9.59
N HIS A 205 17.58 -7.62 9.44
CA HIS A 205 17.47 -8.68 10.43
C HIS A 205 18.35 -8.39 11.65
N PHE A 206 19.58 -7.91 11.41
CA PHE A 206 20.56 -7.68 12.45
C PHE A 206 20.20 -6.52 13.37
N CYS A 207 19.70 -5.42 12.80
CA CYS A 207 19.22 -4.28 13.56
C CYS A 207 17.97 -4.70 14.36
N THR A 208 18.02 -4.58 15.68
CA THR A 208 17.00 -5.08 16.62
C THR A 208 15.73 -4.24 16.59
N PHE A 209 14.97 -4.32 15.50
CA PHE A 209 13.67 -3.67 15.39
C PHE A 209 12.58 -4.45 16.13
N THR A 210 11.59 -3.72 16.65
CA THR A 210 10.35 -4.36 17.10
C THR A 210 9.65 -5.06 15.93
N ARG A 211 8.97 -6.19 16.17
CA ARG A 211 8.21 -6.92 15.12
C ARG A 211 7.24 -6.00 14.37
N PHE A 212 6.68 -5.01 15.07
CA PHE A 212 5.80 -4.01 14.48
C PHE A 212 6.53 -3.19 13.41
N ARG A 213 7.68 -2.60 13.73
CA ARG A 213 8.51 -1.84 12.79
C ARG A 213 9.01 -2.68 11.63
N GLN A 214 9.44 -3.92 11.88
CA GLN A 214 9.84 -4.84 10.80
C GLN A 214 8.72 -5.08 9.78
N SER A 215 7.45 -5.13 10.23
CA SER A 215 6.31 -5.31 9.33
C SER A 215 6.03 -4.09 8.44
N GLU A 216 6.54 -2.91 8.79
CA GLU A 216 6.35 -1.66 8.05
C GLU A 216 7.41 -1.43 6.96
N ILE A 217 8.45 -2.25 6.96
CA ILE A 217 9.53 -2.21 5.97
C ILE A 217 9.03 -2.72 4.62
N LYS A 218 9.43 -2.04 3.54
CA LYS A 218 9.22 -2.49 2.16
C LYS A 218 10.47 -2.26 1.32
N PHE A 219 10.72 -3.19 0.40
CA PHE A 219 11.79 -3.11 -0.59
C PHE A 219 11.25 -2.55 -1.91
N SER A 220 12.06 -1.76 -2.59
CA SER A 220 11.78 -1.34 -3.96
C SER A 220 11.74 -2.54 -4.92
N SER A 221 11.05 -2.39 -6.05
CA SER A 221 10.91 -3.42 -7.07
C SER A 221 12.25 -3.89 -7.62
N ASN A 222 12.29 -5.13 -8.14
CA ASN A 222 13.50 -5.87 -8.57
C ASN A 222 14.29 -5.25 -9.76
N ARG A 223 14.06 -3.99 -10.14
CA ARG A 223 14.90 -3.32 -11.14
C ARG A 223 16.21 -2.91 -10.49
N VAL A 224 17.21 -3.76 -10.65
CA VAL A 224 18.57 -3.57 -10.12
C VAL A 224 19.17 -2.29 -10.70
N PHE A 225 19.47 -1.32 -9.84
CA PHE A 225 20.32 -0.18 -10.19
C PHE A 225 21.78 -0.55 -9.92
N GLY A 226 22.71 -0.17 -10.81
CA GLY A 226 24.15 -0.37 -10.59
C GLY A 226 24.54 -1.83 -10.38
N LEU A 227 24.38 -2.68 -11.41
CA LEU A 227 24.65 -4.11 -11.33
C LEU A 227 26.09 -4.39 -10.82
N GLN A 228 26.15 -5.09 -9.70
CA GLN A 228 27.36 -5.46 -9.01
C GLN A 228 27.66 -6.94 -9.19
N ILE A 229 28.95 -7.24 -9.31
CA ILE A 229 29.44 -8.60 -9.48
C ILE A 229 30.41 -8.81 -8.34
N HIS A 230 30.10 -9.76 -7.47
CA HIS A 230 30.95 -10.12 -6.35
C HIS A 230 31.86 -11.26 -6.77
N PHE A 231 33.15 -11.08 -6.60
CA PHE A 231 34.20 -12.03 -6.95
C PHE A 231 35.38 -11.80 -6.00
N TRP A 232 36.30 -12.76 -5.94
CA TRP A 232 37.49 -12.61 -5.12
C TRP A 232 38.59 -11.97 -5.96
N PRO A 233 39.13 -10.79 -5.59
CA PRO A 233 40.22 -10.20 -6.33
C PRO A 233 41.51 -11.00 -6.08
N LEU A 234 42.16 -11.43 -7.15
CA LEU A 234 43.56 -11.88 -7.09
C LEU A 234 44.46 -10.82 -7.70
N LEU A 235 45.70 -10.76 -7.21
CA LEU A 235 46.73 -9.93 -7.85
C LEU A 235 46.89 -10.34 -9.32
N LYS A 236 47.07 -9.34 -10.17
CA LYS A 236 47.31 -9.54 -11.59
C LYS A 236 48.51 -10.47 -11.84
N ASN A 237 48.36 -11.44 -12.73
CA ASN A 237 49.36 -12.45 -13.06
C ASN A 237 49.70 -13.40 -11.89
N SER A 238 48.77 -13.58 -10.94
CA SER A 238 48.98 -14.53 -9.86
C SER A 238 49.00 -15.96 -10.40
N PHE A 239 50.02 -16.73 -10.04
CA PHE A 239 50.14 -18.15 -10.39
C PHE A 239 49.03 -19.03 -9.79
N LEU A 240 48.18 -18.46 -8.91
CA LEU A 240 47.07 -19.14 -8.26
C LEU A 240 45.75 -19.01 -9.01
N VAL A 241 45.65 -18.18 -10.05
CA VAL A 241 44.38 -17.83 -10.71
C VAL A 241 43.65 -19.08 -11.23
N GLU A 242 44.35 -19.97 -11.94
CA GLU A 242 43.76 -21.18 -12.50
C GLU A 242 43.27 -22.13 -11.39
N LYS A 243 44.15 -22.46 -10.45
CA LYS A 243 43.84 -23.37 -9.33
C LYS A 243 42.70 -22.85 -8.47
N PHE A 244 42.68 -21.54 -8.21
CA PHE A 244 41.63 -20.91 -7.41
C PHE A 244 40.30 -20.91 -8.16
N SER A 245 40.30 -20.58 -9.46
CA SER A 245 39.11 -20.63 -10.31
C SER A 245 38.48 -22.02 -10.33
N GLU A 246 39.30 -23.07 -10.45
CA GLU A 246 38.86 -24.46 -10.42
C GLU A 246 38.16 -24.80 -9.09
N LYS A 247 38.67 -24.31 -7.96
CA LYS A 247 38.02 -24.52 -6.65
C LYS A 247 36.71 -23.76 -6.52
N VAL A 248 36.64 -22.53 -7.02
CA VAL A 248 35.38 -21.77 -7.06
C VAL A 248 34.33 -22.52 -7.89
N ASP A 249 34.72 -23.08 -9.03
CA ASP A 249 33.83 -23.89 -9.88
C ASP A 249 33.29 -25.12 -9.15
N LEU A 250 34.15 -25.84 -8.43
CA LEU A 250 33.72 -27.00 -7.66
C LEU A 250 32.72 -26.61 -6.56
N ILE A 251 32.93 -25.46 -5.89
CA ILE A 251 32.03 -24.93 -4.86
C ILE A 251 30.68 -24.53 -5.47
N GLU A 252 30.70 -23.88 -6.64
CA GLU A 252 29.49 -23.49 -7.37
C GLU A 252 28.70 -24.71 -7.87
N GLN A 253 29.38 -25.68 -8.49
CA GLN A 253 28.77 -26.93 -8.98
C GLN A 253 28.19 -27.76 -7.85
N ALA A 254 28.82 -27.76 -6.68
CA ALA A 254 28.29 -28.40 -5.47
C ALA A 254 27.08 -27.64 -4.87
N GLY A 255 26.73 -26.46 -5.38
CA GLY A 255 25.62 -25.64 -4.91
C GLY A 255 25.84 -25.00 -3.55
N LEU A 256 27.09 -24.96 -3.05
CA LEU A 256 27.42 -24.48 -1.71
C LEU A 256 27.11 -23.00 -1.53
N TYR A 257 27.37 -22.15 -2.52
CA TYR A 257 27.03 -20.72 -2.45
C TYR A 257 25.53 -20.49 -2.30
N ILE A 258 24.71 -21.22 -3.06
CA ILE A 258 23.25 -21.14 -2.95
C ILE A 258 22.79 -21.64 -1.58
N HIS A 259 23.41 -22.70 -1.06
CA HIS A 259 23.11 -23.24 0.26
C HIS A 259 23.44 -22.23 1.37
N TRP A 260 24.64 -21.65 1.38
CA TRP A 260 25.02 -20.63 2.37
C TRP A 260 24.16 -19.37 2.28
N LEU A 261 23.90 -18.89 1.07
CA LEU A 261 23.01 -17.74 0.86
C LEU A 261 21.62 -18.02 1.43
N ARG A 262 21.09 -19.23 1.21
CA ARG A 262 19.82 -19.65 1.81
C ARG A 262 19.90 -19.72 3.32
N MET A 263 20.97 -20.25 3.89
CA MET A 263 21.15 -20.34 5.35
C MET A 263 21.20 -18.96 6.00
N GLU A 264 22.03 -18.05 5.49
CA GLU A 264 22.16 -16.68 6.00
C GLU A 264 20.85 -15.90 5.88
N LEU A 265 20.14 -16.06 4.76
CA LEU A 265 18.82 -15.44 4.56
C LEU A 265 17.68 -16.18 5.32
N HIS A 266 17.87 -17.44 5.73
CA HIS A 266 16.89 -18.18 6.54
C HIS A 266 16.90 -17.78 8.01
N ILE A 267 17.94 -17.10 8.51
CA ILE A 267 18.14 -16.81 9.94
C ILE A 267 17.02 -15.95 10.57
N LYS A 268 16.12 -15.32 9.80
CA LYS A 268 14.66 -15.31 10.01
C LYS A 268 14.07 -14.70 8.75
N THR A 269 13.30 -15.49 8.01
CA THR A 269 12.46 -15.00 6.92
C THR A 269 11.43 -14.00 7.45
N LEU A 270 11.80 -12.72 7.48
CA LEU A 270 10.85 -11.65 7.21
C LEU A 270 10.37 -11.82 5.76
N GLY A 271 9.31 -12.60 5.56
CA GLY A 271 8.43 -12.41 4.41
C GLY A 271 8.29 -13.52 3.38
N LYS A 272 8.70 -14.78 3.62
CA LYS A 272 8.29 -15.91 2.76
C LYS A 272 8.07 -17.19 3.56
N ASP A 273 6.88 -17.29 4.16
CA ASP A 273 6.01 -18.47 4.10
C ASP A 273 4.67 -18.27 4.84
N GLU A 274 4.13 -17.04 4.83
CA GLU A 274 2.69 -16.90 5.02
C GLU A 274 2.00 -16.98 3.65
N LYS A 275 1.96 -18.22 3.13
CA LYS A 275 0.76 -18.74 2.44
C LYS A 275 -0.38 -19.01 3.44
N ILE A 276 -0.32 -18.43 4.64
CA ILE A 276 -1.55 -18.17 5.38
C ILE A 276 -2.32 -17.25 4.44
N PRO A 277 -3.49 -17.63 3.91
CA PRO A 277 -4.34 -16.63 3.29
C PRO A 277 -4.45 -15.55 4.35
N LYS A 278 -3.88 -14.37 4.13
CA LYS A 278 -4.08 -13.26 5.05
C LYS A 278 -5.58 -13.20 5.17
N GLU A 279 -6.11 -13.64 6.31
CA GLU A 279 -7.49 -13.36 6.64
C GLU A 279 -7.54 -11.86 6.46
N TYR A 280 -8.34 -11.41 5.50
CA TYR A 280 -8.57 -10.01 5.23
C TYR A 280 -9.34 -9.48 6.45
N THR A 281 -8.65 -9.43 7.59
CA THR A 281 -9.15 -8.96 8.86
C THR A 281 -9.37 -7.48 8.65
N LEU A 282 -10.64 -7.09 8.70
CA LEU A 282 -11.05 -5.69 8.69
C LEU A 282 -10.32 -5.00 9.83
N ALA A 283 -9.27 -4.24 9.51
CA ALA A 283 -8.59 -3.44 10.52
C ALA A 283 -9.60 -2.41 11.03
N LEU A 284 -9.65 -2.20 12.35
CA LEU A 284 -10.57 -1.24 12.96
C LEU A 284 -10.47 0.16 12.32
N LYS A 285 -9.26 0.50 11.83
CA LYS A 285 -8.97 1.74 11.10
C LYS A 285 -9.77 1.90 9.80
N ASP A 286 -10.08 0.80 9.12
CA ASP A 286 -10.81 0.82 7.86
C ASP A 286 -12.32 1.08 8.06
N VAL A 287 -12.83 0.78 9.27
CA VAL A 287 -14.24 0.98 9.65
C VAL A 287 -14.43 2.19 10.56
N PHE A 288 -13.33 2.80 11.03
CA PHE A 288 -13.35 3.90 11.99
C PHE A 288 -14.25 5.07 11.54
N ILE A 289 -14.17 5.44 10.27
CA ILE A 289 -14.99 6.53 9.70
C ILE A 289 -16.48 6.18 9.74
N SER A 290 -16.83 4.93 9.44
CA SER A 290 -18.22 4.44 9.54
C SER A 290 -18.72 4.49 10.98
N PHE A 291 -17.88 4.17 11.97
CA PHE A 291 -18.20 4.33 13.39
C PHE A 291 -18.40 5.80 13.78
N CYS A 292 -17.51 6.70 13.36
CA CYS A 292 -17.67 8.13 13.61
C CYS A 292 -18.99 8.68 13.04
N LEU A 293 -19.34 8.29 11.81
CA LEU A 293 -20.60 8.69 11.17
C LEU A 293 -21.82 8.12 11.90
N LEU A 294 -21.77 6.86 12.32
CA LEU A 294 -22.83 6.23 13.11
C LEU A 294 -23.04 6.95 14.45
N SER A 295 -21.95 7.24 15.18
CA SER A 295 -21.99 7.96 16.45
C SER A 295 -22.55 9.38 16.28
N ALA A 296 -22.11 10.10 15.23
CA ALA A 296 -22.65 11.43 14.92
C ALA A 296 -24.15 11.38 14.61
N GLY A 297 -24.60 10.40 13.81
CA GLY A 297 -26.01 10.18 13.53
C GLY A 297 -26.84 9.86 14.78
N TYR A 298 -26.29 9.03 15.67
CA TYR A 298 -26.94 8.70 16.95
C TYR A 298 -27.08 9.93 17.85
N MET A 299 -26.03 10.75 17.98
CA MET A 299 -26.08 11.99 18.75
C MET A 299 -27.12 12.97 18.19
N LEU A 300 -27.19 13.14 16.87
CA LEU A 300 -28.23 13.96 16.23
C LEU A 300 -29.64 13.42 16.50
N SER A 301 -29.81 12.09 16.51
CA SER A 301 -31.11 11.48 16.82
C SER A 301 -31.54 11.74 18.27
N ILE A 302 -30.60 11.72 19.22
CA ILE A 302 -30.85 12.07 20.63
C ILE A 302 -31.27 13.53 20.75
N ILE A 303 -30.52 14.44 20.12
CA ILE A 303 -30.83 15.88 20.14
C ILE A 303 -32.24 16.14 19.57
N TRP A 304 -32.58 15.50 18.45
CA TRP A 304 -33.90 15.62 17.84
C TRP A 304 -35.01 15.07 18.75
N PHE A 305 -34.79 13.91 19.38
CA PHE A 305 -35.74 13.31 20.31
C PHE A 305 -35.98 14.20 21.54
N LEU A 306 -34.92 14.75 22.13
CA LEU A 306 -35.03 15.72 23.23
C LEU A 306 -35.81 16.96 22.78
N GLY A 307 -35.54 17.47 21.58
CA GLY A 307 -36.28 18.59 21.00
C GLY A 307 -37.78 18.32 20.81
N GLU A 308 -38.17 17.10 20.42
CA GLU A 308 -39.60 16.72 20.37
C GLU A 308 -40.25 16.65 21.76
N ILE A 309 -39.53 16.16 22.78
CA ILE A 309 -40.03 16.12 24.16
C ILE A 309 -40.30 17.54 24.67
N PHE A 310 -39.36 18.46 24.46
CA PHE A 310 -39.50 19.85 24.92
C PHE A 310 -40.60 20.63 24.19
N LYS A 311 -40.91 20.28 22.93
CA LYS A 311 -42.03 20.89 22.17
C LYS A 311 -43.41 20.36 22.53
N LYS A 312 -43.49 19.22 23.23
CA LYS A 312 -44.76 18.60 23.65
C LYS A 312 -45.19 18.99 25.07
N LYS A 313 -44.38 19.76 25.79
CA LYS A 313 -44.77 20.48 27.01
C LYS A 313 -45.22 21.89 26.65
#